data_AF-A0A8J8F525-F1
#
_entry.id   AF-A0A8J8F525-F1
#
_cell.length_a   1.000
_cell.length_b   1.000
_cell.length_c   1.000
_cell.angle_alpha   90.00
_cell.angle_beta   90.00
_cell.angle_gamma   90.00
#
_symmetry.space_group_name_H-M   'P 1'
#
loop_
_entity.id
_entity.type
_entity.pdbx_description
1 polymer ?
#
loop_
_entity_poly.entity_id
_entity_poly.type
_entity_poly.pdbx_seq_one_letter_code
_entity_poly.pdbx_strand_id
1 'polypeptide(L)'
;MVEKTIRSKVEGAKRTTATPRWEVFVRDAETEPLSYVGTVVAPDEETAHERASRLFGWYAVDVWLCPAADVVRYSARGREAEAGGDDTVPGERGGTEPRVYEETEGTPRVRER
;
A
#
# COMPACT_ATOMS: atom_id res chain seq x y z
N MET A 1 16.89 -18.92 -30.56
CA MET A 1 16.71 -19.82 -29.40
C MET A 1 16.40 -18.93 -28.20
N VAL A 2 15.18 -18.98 -27.65
CA VAL A 2 14.82 -18.18 -26.46
C VAL A 2 15.04 -19.03 -25.21
N GLU A 3 15.82 -18.51 -24.28
CA GLU A 3 16.07 -19.19 -23.01
C GLU A 3 14.78 -19.23 -22.18
N LYS A 4 14.40 -20.42 -21.71
CA LYS A 4 13.18 -20.59 -20.92
C LYS A 4 13.45 -20.14 -19.49
N THR A 5 12.77 -19.08 -19.06
CA THR A 5 12.81 -18.62 -17.67
C THR A 5 12.19 -19.68 -16.74
N ILE A 6 13.03 -20.38 -15.98
CA ILE A 6 12.60 -21.29 -14.92
C ILE A 6 12.19 -20.47 -13.70
N ARG A 7 11.05 -20.79 -13.09
CA ARG A 7 10.54 -20.13 -11.87
C ARG A 7 10.42 -21.16 -10.75
N SER A 8 10.90 -20.82 -9.57
CA SER A 8 10.79 -21.64 -8.36
C SER A 8 9.81 -21.01 -7.37
N LYS A 9 9.13 -21.84 -6.59
CA LYS A 9 8.25 -21.37 -5.52
C LYS A 9 9.06 -20.59 -4.50
N VAL A 10 8.59 -19.39 -4.16
CA VAL A 10 9.14 -18.57 -3.08
C VAL A 10 8.37 -18.94 -1.82
N GLU A 11 9.07 -19.52 -0.85
CA GLU A 11 8.49 -19.74 0.48
C GLU A 11 8.25 -18.38 1.13
N GLY A 12 6.97 -18.04 1.30
CA GLY A 12 6.56 -16.84 2.02
C GLY A 12 6.80 -17.03 3.51
N ALA A 13 7.20 -15.97 4.21
CA ALA A 13 7.19 -15.98 5.66
C ALA A 13 5.74 -16.28 6.11
N LYS A 14 5.53 -17.43 6.77
CA LYS A 14 4.30 -17.70 7.52
C LYS A 14 4.23 -16.70 8.67
N ARG A 15 3.83 -15.46 8.37
CA ARG A 15 3.55 -14.46 9.39
C ARG A 15 2.28 -14.94 10.10
N THR A 16 2.44 -15.48 11.30
CA THR A 16 1.31 -15.77 12.19
C THR A 16 0.87 -14.46 12.83
N THR A 17 0.22 -13.59 12.06
CA THR A 17 -0.55 -12.49 12.66
C THR A 17 -1.85 -13.09 13.17
N ALA A 18 -2.26 -12.75 14.40
CA ALA A 18 -3.50 -13.25 14.99
C ALA A 18 -4.74 -12.92 14.13
N THR A 19 -4.66 -11.87 13.31
CA THR A 19 -5.69 -11.47 12.36
C THR A 19 -5.24 -11.81 10.93
N PRO A 20 -6.12 -12.43 10.11
CA PRO A 20 -5.86 -12.69 8.70
C PRO A 20 -5.55 -11.42 7.88
N ARG A 21 -4.83 -11.63 6.79
CA ARG A 21 -4.48 -10.61 5.80
C ARG A 21 -5.10 -10.98 4.46
N TRP A 22 -5.46 -9.96 3.69
CA TRP A 22 -6.18 -10.08 2.44
C TRP A 22 -5.48 -9.25 1.37
N GLU A 23 -5.08 -9.88 0.27
CA GLU A 23 -4.62 -9.20 -0.93
C GLU A 23 -5.84 -8.64 -1.67
N VAL A 24 -5.76 -7.37 -2.06
CA VAL A 24 -6.85 -6.62 -2.65
C VAL A 24 -6.52 -6.29 -4.09
N PHE A 25 -7.48 -6.55 -4.97
CA PHE A 25 -7.42 -6.18 -6.37
C PHE A 25 -8.67 -5.38 -6.74
N VAL A 26 -8.52 -4.37 -7.60
CA VAL A 26 -9.64 -3.55 -8.06
C VAL A 26 -9.67 -3.49 -9.58
N ARG A 27 -10.85 -3.22 -10.10
CA ARG A 27 -11.07 -2.87 -11.50
C ARG A 27 -11.86 -1.58 -11.56
N ASP A 28 -11.24 -0.52 -12.08
CA ASP A 28 -11.83 0.82 -12.11
C ASP A 28 -12.93 0.97 -13.18
N ALA A 29 -12.85 0.22 -14.27
CA ALA A 29 -13.88 0.16 -15.30
C ALA A 29 -14.01 -1.26 -15.86
N GLU A 30 -15.17 -1.65 -16.37
CA GLU A 30 -15.45 -3.01 -16.86
C GLU A 30 -14.43 -3.52 -17.91
N THR A 31 -13.88 -2.60 -18.70
CA THR A 31 -12.89 -2.88 -19.76
C THR A 31 -11.45 -2.92 -19.26
N GLU A 32 -11.20 -2.43 -18.05
CA GLU A 32 -9.86 -2.36 -17.48
C GLU A 32 -9.45 -3.68 -16.82
N PRO A 33 -8.14 -4.02 -16.83
CA PRO A 33 -7.66 -5.21 -16.17
C PRO A 33 -7.76 -5.07 -14.64
N LEU A 34 -7.98 -6.20 -13.98
CA LEU A 34 -7.93 -6.29 -12.53
C LEU A 34 -6.49 -6.01 -12.04
N SER A 35 -6.33 -5.03 -11.15
CA SER A 35 -5.03 -4.55 -10.68
C SER A 35 -4.89 -4.74 -9.18
N TYR A 36 -3.72 -5.23 -8.74
CA TYR A 36 -3.40 -5.33 -7.32
C TYR A 36 -3.16 -3.93 -6.73
N VAL A 37 -3.83 -3.61 -5.62
CA VAL A 37 -3.74 -2.28 -4.97
C VAL A 37 -3.13 -2.32 -3.57
N GLY A 38 -3.06 -3.49 -2.95
CA GLY A 38 -2.42 -3.64 -1.65
C GLY A 38 -2.98 -4.75 -0.80
N THR A 39 -2.65 -4.71 0.49
CA THR A 39 -3.10 -5.69 1.48
C THR A 39 -3.90 -5.00 2.58
N VAL A 40 -4.99 -5.63 3.03
CA VAL A 40 -5.72 -5.22 4.24
C VAL A 40 -5.66 -6.30 5.30
N VAL A 41 -5.65 -5.90 6.57
CA VAL A 41 -5.77 -6.82 7.71
C VAL A 41 -7.24 -6.81 8.13
N ALA A 42 -7.87 -7.97 8.25
CA ALA A 42 -9.27 -8.07 8.67
C ALA A 42 -9.60 -9.48 9.20
N PRO A 43 -10.48 -9.60 10.20
CA PRO A 43 -10.86 -10.89 10.78
C PRO A 43 -11.64 -11.78 9.81
N ASP A 44 -12.41 -11.19 8.91
CA ASP A 44 -13.31 -11.86 7.98
C ASP A 44 -13.39 -11.11 6.64
N GLU A 45 -14.01 -11.74 5.65
CA GLU A 45 -14.18 -11.23 4.28
C GLU A 45 -15.01 -9.95 4.24
N GLU A 46 -16.08 -9.86 5.03
CA GLU A 46 -16.98 -8.69 5.04
C GLU A 46 -16.23 -7.45 5.52
N THR A 47 -15.52 -7.57 6.65
CA THR A 47 -14.67 -6.51 7.18
C THR A 47 -13.52 -6.16 6.23
N ALA A 48 -12.95 -7.16 5.53
CA ALA A 48 -11.93 -6.93 4.52
C ALA A 48 -12.49 -6.11 3.34
N HIS A 49 -13.69 -6.45 2.87
CA HIS A 49 -14.37 -5.75 1.79
C HIS A 49 -14.71 -4.31 2.19
N GLU A 50 -15.28 -4.08 3.37
CA GLU A 50 -15.54 -2.72 3.83
C GLU A 50 -14.27 -1.85 3.86
N ARG A 51 -13.17 -2.39 4.39
CA ARG A 51 -11.89 -1.69 4.46
C ARG A 51 -11.32 -1.43 3.07
N ALA A 52 -11.32 -2.44 2.21
CA ALA A 52 -10.83 -2.35 0.84
C ALA A 52 -11.62 -1.32 0.04
N SER A 53 -12.95 -1.35 0.12
CA SER A 53 -13.83 -0.42 -0.61
C SER A 53 -13.68 1.02 -0.13
N ARG A 54 -13.43 1.25 1.16
CA ARG A 54 -13.15 2.60 1.71
C ARG A 54 -11.76 3.13 1.32
N LEU A 55 -10.76 2.25 1.23
CA LEU A 55 -9.38 2.65 0.97
C LEU A 55 -9.05 2.76 -0.52
N PHE A 56 -9.61 1.85 -1.33
CA PHE A 56 -9.21 1.65 -2.73
C PHE A 56 -10.38 1.65 -3.71
N GLY A 57 -11.60 1.38 -3.24
CA GLY A 57 -12.76 1.11 -4.10
C GLY A 57 -13.74 2.27 -4.31
N TRP A 58 -13.35 3.52 -4.08
CA TRP A 58 -14.29 4.66 -4.18
C TRP A 58 -14.99 4.78 -5.53
N TYR A 59 -14.30 4.43 -6.61
CA TYR A 59 -14.84 4.45 -7.97
C TYR A 59 -14.68 3.11 -8.69
N ALA A 60 -14.20 2.08 -7.99
CA ALA A 60 -13.98 0.78 -8.59
C ALA A 60 -15.31 0.11 -8.92
N VAL A 61 -15.41 -0.45 -10.12
CA VAL A 61 -16.55 -1.27 -10.52
C VAL A 61 -16.53 -2.62 -9.81
N ASP A 62 -15.33 -3.17 -9.56
CA ASP A 62 -15.17 -4.42 -8.81
C ASP A 62 -14.04 -4.35 -7.80
N VAL A 63 -14.26 -5.01 -6.66
CA VAL A 63 -13.25 -5.24 -5.62
C VAL A 63 -13.14 -6.75 -5.38
N TRP A 64 -11.94 -7.28 -5.54
CA TRP A 64 -11.64 -8.70 -5.38
C TRP A 64 -10.71 -8.88 -4.18
N LEU A 65 -10.99 -9.90 -3.38
CA LEU A 65 -10.23 -10.22 -2.18
C LEU A 65 -9.69 -11.64 -2.28
N CYS A 66 -8.45 -11.82 -1.83
CA CYS A 66 -7.85 -13.14 -1.67
C CYS A 66 -7.15 -13.21 -0.32
N PRO A 67 -7.41 -14.23 0.53
CA PRO A 67 -6.60 -14.45 1.72
C PRO A 67 -5.12 -14.54 1.34
N ALA A 68 -4.27 -13.76 2.00
CA ALA A 68 -2.84 -13.73 1.69
C ALA A 68 -2.16 -15.09 1.90
N ALA A 69 -2.75 -15.95 2.74
CA ALA A 69 -2.29 -17.32 2.95
C ALA A 69 -2.46 -18.22 1.73
N ASP A 70 -3.40 -17.90 0.83
CA ASP A 70 -3.70 -18.68 -0.37
C ASP A 70 -2.90 -18.21 -1.60
N VAL A 71 -2.21 -17.06 -1.50
CA VAL A 71 -1.39 -16.50 -2.58
C VAL A 71 -0.01 -17.16 -2.59
N VAL A 72 0.32 -17.84 -3.68
CA VAL A 72 1.62 -18.51 -3.87
C VAL A 72 2.49 -17.75 -4.87
N ARG A 73 3.67 -17.32 -4.45
CA ARG A 73 4.63 -16.61 -5.31
C ARG A 73 5.63 -17.58 -5.95
N TYR A 74 5.87 -17.40 -7.25
CA TYR A 74 6.95 -18.06 -7.99
C TYR A 74 7.91 -17.00 -8.57
N SER A 75 9.21 -17.19 -8.43
CA SER A 75 10.23 -16.24 -8.89
C SER A 75 11.28 -16.93 -9.76
N ALA A 76 11.72 -16.24 -10.80
CA ALA A 76 12.87 -16.63 -11.63
C ALA A 76 14.22 -16.22 -11.00
N ARG A 77 14.18 -15.29 -10.03
CA ARG A 77 15.35 -14.94 -9.22
C ARG A 77 15.47 -16.00 -8.14
N GLY A 78 16.57 -16.76 -8.18
CA GLY A 78 16.93 -17.73 -7.16
C GLY A 78 16.89 -17.10 -5.77
N ARG A 79 16.63 -17.92 -4.76
CA ARG A 79 16.38 -17.52 -3.37
C ARG A 79 17.66 -17.03 -2.70
N GLU A 80 18.23 -15.92 -3.14
CA GLU A 80 19.09 -15.10 -2.29
C GLU A 80 18.18 -14.58 -1.18
N ALA A 81 18.39 -15.13 0.01
CA ALA A 81 17.50 -15.01 1.13
C ALA A 81 17.27 -13.55 1.51
N GLU A 82 16.03 -13.09 1.30
CA GLU A 82 15.43 -11.95 2.01
C GLU A 82 15.32 -12.31 3.51
N ALA A 83 16.47 -12.41 4.19
CA ALA A 83 16.58 -12.24 5.63
C ALA A 83 16.71 -10.73 5.87
N GLY A 84 15.61 -10.03 5.67
CA GLY A 84 15.57 -8.57 5.69
C GLY A 84 14.15 -8.05 5.82
N GLY A 85 13.35 -8.67 6.69
CA GLY A 85 12.20 -7.99 7.28
C GLY A 85 12.72 -6.93 8.25
N ASP A 86 13.40 -5.91 7.74
CA ASP A 86 13.65 -4.69 8.50
C ASP A 86 12.50 -3.75 8.20
N ASP A 87 11.79 -3.43 9.27
CA ASP A 87 10.78 -2.40 9.35
C ASP A 87 11.49 -1.04 9.26
N THR A 88 12.19 -0.78 8.15
CA THR A 88 12.69 0.57 7.85
C THR A 88 11.47 1.44 7.59
N VAL A 89 10.93 1.99 8.66
CA VAL A 89 10.38 3.33 8.68
C VAL A 89 11.31 4.17 7.81
N PRO A 90 10.85 4.79 6.71
CA PRO A 90 11.66 5.76 6.02
C PRO A 90 11.89 6.91 7.00
N GLY A 91 13.04 6.87 7.67
CA GLY A 91 13.55 7.96 8.48
C GLY A 91 13.56 9.21 7.63
N GLU A 92 12.81 10.20 8.10
CA GLU A 92 13.08 11.62 7.95
C GLU A 92 13.51 12.04 6.53
N ARG A 93 12.50 12.24 5.66
CA ARG A 93 12.64 13.27 4.62
C ARG A 93 12.83 14.61 5.34
N GLY A 94 14.08 15.01 5.47
CA GLY A 94 14.47 16.37 5.80
C GLY A 94 13.78 17.34 4.86
N GLY A 95 12.68 17.91 5.34
CA GLY A 95 12.09 19.12 4.82
C GLY A 95 12.44 20.26 5.76
N THR A 96 13.69 20.71 5.75
CA THR A 96 13.98 22.09 6.16
C THR A 96 13.45 22.98 5.03
N GLU A 97 12.14 23.14 4.96
CA GLU A 97 11.57 24.28 4.27
C GLU A 97 11.70 25.46 5.25
N PRO A 98 12.54 26.47 4.96
CA PRO A 98 12.59 27.65 5.79
C PRO A 98 11.21 28.31 5.72
N ARG A 99 10.49 28.30 6.85
CA ARG A 99 9.28 29.10 7.01
C ARG A 99 9.70 30.56 7.00
N VAL A 100 9.64 31.18 5.83
CA VAL A 100 9.68 32.63 5.71
C VAL A 100 8.39 33.15 6.33
N TYR A 101 8.47 33.61 7.57
CA TYR A 101 7.48 34.52 8.11
C TYR A 101 7.80 35.89 7.51
N GLU A 102 7.13 36.28 6.43
CA GLU A 102 6.98 37.71 6.16
C GLU A 102 6.03 38.25 7.23
N GLU A 103 6.61 38.81 8.28
CA GLU A 103 5.94 39.81 9.12
C GLU A 103 5.54 40.96 8.21
N THR A 104 4.31 40.95 7.70
CA THR A 104 3.70 42.18 7.20
C THR A 104 3.44 43.08 8.40
N GLU A 105 4.44 43.90 8.71
CA GLU A 105 4.32 45.09 9.54
C GLU A 105 3.17 45.95 9.00
N GLY A 106 2.06 45.95 9.72
CA GLY A 106 0.90 46.78 9.43
C GLY A 106 0.32 47.29 10.73
N THR A 107 1.08 48.10 11.45
CA THR A 107 0.59 48.86 12.61
C THR A 107 -0.52 49.83 12.15
N PRO A 108 -1.79 49.71 12.57
CA PRO A 108 -2.69 50.83 12.45
C PRO A 108 -2.51 51.71 13.70
N ARG A 109 -1.65 52.72 13.59
CA ARG A 109 -1.94 54.03 14.20
C ARG A 109 -2.75 54.74 13.11
N VAL A 110 -3.95 55.27 13.36
CA VAL A 110 -4.19 56.49 14.14
C VAL A 110 -5.64 56.51 14.67
N ARG A 111 -5.78 57.18 15.81
CA ARG A 111 -6.96 57.49 16.64
C ARG A 111 -8.13 58.17 15.93
N GLU A 112 -9.30 57.97 16.55
CA GLU A 112 -10.53 58.75 16.47
C GLU A 112 -10.33 60.28 16.43
N ARG A 113 -10.99 60.96 15.49
CA ARG A 113 -12.01 61.99 15.76
C ARG A 113 -12.76 62.42 14.50
#